data_AF-A0A5D3F8M4-F1
#
_entry.id   AF-A0A5D3F8M4-F1
#
_cell.length_a   1.000
_cell.length_b   1.000
_cell.length_c   1.000
_cell.angle_alpha   90.00
_cell.angle_beta   90.00
_cell.angle_gamma   90.00
#
_symmetry.space_group_name_H-M   'P 1'
#
loop_
_entity.id
_entity.type
_entity.pdbx_description
1 polymer ?
#
loop_
_entity_poly.entity_id
_entity_poly.type
_entity_poly.pdbx_seq_one_letter_code
_entity_poly.pdbx_strand_id
1 'polypeptide(L)'
;MPRRPPRPSRPLRLAVIIAGAVSVVAGNVVAYRHVSLASEPRIPGVQRYSGLARTHTTRPVAYPQTPPVGGPHAPSPLNCGVYVRPVPAENAVHSLEHGAVWVTYRPDLPAGQVRTLRDLVRGKSYLLLSPYPGLPAPVVASAWGRQLRLAAASDSRLADFVDVYRRGPQTPERGAPCSGGVGDPLWADRTPSRGGHGHR
;
A
#
# COMPACT_ATOMS: atom_id res chain seq x y z
N MET A 1 -49.16 27.73 77.20
CA MET A 1 -48.03 28.34 76.47
C MET A 1 -47.35 27.27 75.60
N PRO A 2 -47.24 27.47 74.28
CA PRO A 2 -46.84 26.42 73.34
C PRO A 2 -45.31 26.42 73.12
N ARG A 3 -44.66 25.25 73.22
CA ARG A 3 -43.32 25.05 72.66
C ARG A 3 -43.46 24.53 71.22
N ARG A 4 -43.11 25.38 70.25
CA ARG A 4 -43.04 25.03 68.82
C ARG A 4 -41.95 23.97 68.59
N PRO A 5 -42.20 22.90 67.82
CA PRO A 5 -41.11 22.08 67.30
C PRO A 5 -40.43 22.80 66.11
N PRO A 6 -39.09 22.68 65.96
CA PRO A 6 -38.35 23.25 64.83
C PRO A 6 -38.62 22.53 63.50
N ARG A 7 -38.55 23.31 62.41
CA ARG A 7 -38.79 22.93 61.01
C ARG A 7 -37.76 21.92 60.46
N PRO A 8 -38.13 21.09 59.46
CA PRO A 8 -37.21 20.15 58.83
C PRO A 8 -36.18 20.85 57.93
N SER A 9 -34.91 20.49 58.07
CA SER A 9 -33.85 20.81 57.10
C SER A 9 -33.97 19.87 55.90
N ARG A 10 -34.17 20.43 54.70
CA ARG A 10 -34.09 19.68 53.45
C ARG A 10 -32.61 19.60 53.01
N PRO A 11 -31.96 18.43 52.95
CA PRO A 11 -30.73 18.31 52.19
C PRO A 11 -31.07 18.20 50.69
N LEU A 12 -30.94 19.36 50.03
CA LEU A 12 -30.33 19.59 48.73
C LEU A 12 -30.28 18.39 47.76
N ARG A 13 -31.10 18.47 46.71
CA ARG A 13 -30.93 17.75 45.44
C ARG A 13 -29.60 18.14 44.81
N LEU A 14 -28.52 17.40 45.05
CA LEU A 14 -27.25 17.60 44.32
C LEU A 14 -26.42 16.32 44.27
N ALA A 15 -26.92 15.30 43.55
CA ALA A 15 -26.18 14.04 43.35
C ALA A 15 -26.34 13.48 41.92
N VAL A 16 -26.45 14.33 40.89
CA VAL A 16 -26.65 13.84 39.50
C VAL A 16 -25.62 14.35 38.48
N ILE A 17 -24.75 15.32 38.79
CA ILE A 17 -23.91 15.94 37.74
C ILE A 17 -22.52 15.27 37.57
N ILE A 18 -21.98 14.56 38.58
CA ILE A 18 -20.60 14.02 38.49
C ILE A 18 -20.54 12.65 37.76
N ALA A 19 -21.56 11.80 37.87
CA ALA A 19 -21.59 10.49 37.20
C ALA A 19 -21.72 10.59 35.66
N GLY A 20 -22.39 11.64 35.16
CA GLY A 20 -22.54 11.88 33.72
C GLY A 20 -21.22 12.26 33.04
N ALA A 21 -20.39 13.10 33.66
CA ALA A 21 -19.12 13.54 33.07
C ALA A 21 -18.09 12.41 32.95
N VAL A 22 -17.99 11.52 33.97
CA VAL A 22 -17.09 10.36 33.92
C VAL A 22 -17.53 9.35 32.86
N SER A 23 -18.84 9.16 32.70
CA SER A 23 -19.40 8.24 31.68
C SER A 23 -19.20 8.78 30.25
N VAL A 24 -19.30 10.09 30.05
CA VAL A 24 -19.02 10.72 28.75
C VAL A 24 -17.53 10.67 28.43
N VAL A 25 -16.62 10.89 29.40
CA VAL A 25 -15.17 10.80 29.15
C VAL A 25 -14.72 9.36 28.91
N ALA A 26 -15.21 8.38 29.70
CA ALA A 26 -14.89 6.96 29.49
C ALA A 26 -15.47 6.42 28.18
N GLY A 27 -16.71 6.82 27.82
CA GLY A 27 -17.33 6.45 26.55
C GLY A 27 -16.58 7.00 25.33
N ASN A 28 -16.05 8.23 25.43
CA ASN A 28 -15.19 8.79 24.39
C ASN A 28 -13.85 8.03 24.31
N VAL A 29 -13.18 7.75 25.43
CA VAL A 29 -11.91 7.00 25.41
C VAL A 29 -12.10 5.59 24.84
N VAL A 30 -13.19 4.89 25.17
CA VAL A 30 -13.49 3.56 24.59
C VAL A 30 -13.83 3.66 23.10
N ALA A 31 -14.61 4.66 22.66
CA ALA A 31 -14.87 4.90 21.24
C ALA A 31 -13.60 5.26 20.45
N TYR A 32 -12.70 6.07 21.02
CA TYR A 32 -11.38 6.36 20.45
C TYR A 32 -10.48 5.12 20.38
N ARG A 33 -10.59 4.19 21.35
CA ARG A 33 -9.84 2.92 21.33
C ARG A 33 -10.33 1.95 20.25
N HIS A 34 -11.57 2.09 19.79
CA HIS A 34 -12.12 1.27 18.69
C HIS A 34 -11.93 1.90 17.31
N VAL A 35 -11.73 3.21 17.21
CA VAL A 35 -11.45 3.92 15.95
C VAL A 35 -9.94 4.07 15.78
N SER A 36 -9.23 2.97 15.51
CA SER A 36 -7.84 2.98 14.98
C SER A 36 -7.41 1.61 14.43
N LEU A 37 -8.25 1.01 13.60
CA LEU A 37 -7.78 0.17 12.49
C LEU A 37 -8.52 0.67 11.25
N ALA A 38 -8.01 1.73 10.63
CA ALA A 38 -8.53 2.20 9.36
C ALA A 38 -8.55 1.01 8.39
N SER A 39 -9.73 0.49 8.09
CA SER A 39 -9.88 -0.58 7.11
C SER A 39 -9.37 -0.05 5.78
N GLU A 40 -8.40 -0.72 5.17
CA GLU A 40 -7.88 -0.31 3.85
C GLU A 40 -9.04 -0.07 2.88
N PRO A 41 -8.95 0.95 2.01
CA PRO A 41 -9.97 1.20 0.99
C PRO A 41 -10.35 -0.08 0.25
N ARG A 42 -11.64 -0.34 0.14
CA ARG A 42 -12.15 -1.55 -0.53
C ARG A 42 -12.23 -1.30 -2.03
N ILE A 43 -11.20 -1.71 -2.76
CA ILE A 43 -11.22 -1.82 -4.22
C ILE A 43 -11.76 -3.21 -4.60
N PRO A 44 -12.85 -3.33 -5.37
CA PRO A 44 -13.43 -4.62 -5.75
C PRO A 44 -12.44 -5.52 -6.49
N GLY A 45 -12.31 -6.77 -6.03
CA GLY A 45 -11.46 -7.79 -6.65
C GLY A 45 -9.99 -7.78 -6.18
N VAL A 46 -9.60 -6.90 -5.26
CA VAL A 46 -8.26 -6.95 -4.67
C VAL A 46 -8.13 -8.17 -3.76
N GLN A 47 -7.18 -9.03 -4.10
CA GLN A 47 -6.75 -10.17 -3.30
C GLN A 47 -5.70 -9.73 -2.27
N ARG A 48 -5.74 -10.34 -1.08
CA ARG A 48 -4.90 -9.99 0.07
C ARG A 48 -4.12 -11.22 0.52
N TYR A 49 -2.83 -11.03 0.75
CA TYR A 49 -1.90 -12.07 1.18
C TYR A 49 -1.12 -11.59 2.41
N SER A 50 -0.86 -12.49 3.33
CA SER A 50 -0.14 -12.26 4.59
C SER A 50 0.91 -13.37 4.79
N GLY A 51 1.76 -13.22 5.82
CA GLY A 51 2.80 -14.22 6.12
C GLY A 51 3.90 -14.31 5.06
N LEU A 52 4.10 -13.25 4.27
CA LEU A 52 5.11 -13.19 3.23
C LEU A 52 6.49 -12.98 3.86
N ALA A 53 7.43 -13.89 3.58
CA ALA A 53 8.80 -13.75 4.04
C ALA A 53 9.48 -12.50 3.43
N ARG A 54 10.42 -11.93 4.18
CA ARG A 54 11.20 -10.72 3.81
C ARG A 54 12.69 -11.01 3.65
N THR A 55 13.04 -12.27 3.45
CA THR A 55 14.43 -12.71 3.39
C THR A 55 15.00 -12.48 2.00
N HIS A 56 16.20 -11.90 1.95
CA HIS A 56 16.96 -11.84 0.70
C HIS A 56 17.53 -13.20 0.31
N THR A 57 17.60 -13.46 -1.00
CA THR A 57 18.18 -14.67 -1.59
C THR A 57 18.76 -14.36 -2.97
N THR A 58 19.82 -15.08 -3.34
CA THR A 58 20.39 -15.06 -4.70
C THR A 58 19.92 -16.25 -5.55
N ARG A 59 19.10 -17.14 -4.97
CA ARG A 59 18.55 -18.32 -5.65
C ARG A 59 17.18 -18.01 -6.26
N PRO A 60 16.81 -18.70 -7.37
CA PRO A 60 15.46 -18.60 -7.92
C PRO A 60 14.38 -18.95 -6.88
N VAL A 61 13.24 -18.27 -6.96
CA VAL A 61 12.12 -18.45 -6.02
C VAL A 61 10.86 -18.88 -6.78
N ALA A 62 10.27 -19.99 -6.34
CA ALA A 62 8.94 -20.40 -6.79
C ALA A 62 7.89 -19.68 -5.95
N TYR A 63 7.15 -18.76 -6.57
CA TYR A 63 6.10 -18.00 -5.89
C TYR A 63 4.72 -18.61 -6.12
N PRO A 64 3.82 -18.56 -5.11
CA PRO A 64 2.45 -19.05 -5.27
C PRO A 64 1.56 -18.11 -6.08
N GLN A 65 1.89 -16.83 -6.19
CA GLN A 65 1.16 -15.85 -6.99
C GLN A 65 1.85 -15.57 -8.31
N THR A 66 1.06 -15.24 -9.33
CA THR A 66 1.53 -14.86 -10.66
C THR A 66 0.89 -13.54 -11.10
N PRO A 67 1.64 -12.42 -11.15
CA PRO A 67 3.02 -12.25 -10.68
C PRO A 67 3.11 -12.37 -9.15
N PRO A 68 4.33 -12.48 -8.59
CA PRO A 68 4.53 -12.48 -7.15
C PRO A 68 4.10 -11.18 -6.48
N VAL A 69 3.69 -11.28 -5.20
CA VAL A 69 3.26 -10.15 -4.36
C VAL A 69 4.15 -9.94 -3.14
N GLY A 70 5.28 -10.65 -3.03
CA GLY A 70 6.13 -10.71 -1.85
C GLY A 70 6.72 -12.10 -1.66
N GLY A 71 7.48 -12.29 -0.58
CA GLY A 71 8.22 -13.52 -0.30
C GLY A 71 9.73 -13.33 -0.42
N PRO A 72 10.54 -14.40 -0.33
CA PRO A 72 11.98 -14.31 -0.51
C PRO A 72 12.32 -13.68 -1.86
N HIS A 73 13.31 -12.80 -1.92
CA HIS A 73 13.55 -11.99 -3.11
C HIS A 73 15.01 -11.54 -3.23
N ALA A 74 15.38 -10.89 -4.34
CA ALA A 74 16.77 -10.54 -4.62
C ALA A 74 17.31 -9.50 -3.62
N PRO A 75 18.61 -9.46 -3.30
CA PRO A 75 19.18 -8.43 -2.41
C PRO A 75 19.20 -7.01 -3.00
N SER A 76 18.98 -6.86 -4.31
CA SER A 76 18.95 -5.55 -4.98
C SER A 76 17.60 -5.29 -5.63
N PRO A 77 17.02 -4.08 -5.48
CA PRO A 77 15.76 -3.73 -6.13
C PRO A 77 15.92 -3.64 -7.65
N LEU A 78 14.83 -3.88 -8.36
CA LEU A 78 14.70 -3.46 -9.76
C LEU A 78 14.39 -1.96 -9.79
N ASN A 79 15.06 -1.21 -10.68
CA ASN A 79 14.71 0.19 -10.92
C ASN A 79 13.27 0.30 -11.42
N CYS A 80 12.46 1.14 -10.79
CA CYS A 80 11.10 1.43 -11.22
C CYS A 80 11.09 2.21 -12.54
N GLY A 81 10.15 1.86 -13.40
CA GLY A 81 9.94 2.48 -14.71
C GLY A 81 9.31 1.50 -15.69
N VAL A 82 9.45 1.77 -16.99
CA VAL A 82 8.85 0.93 -18.05
C VAL A 82 9.89 0.01 -18.68
N TYR A 83 9.61 -1.29 -18.61
CA TYR A 83 10.34 -2.34 -19.31
C TYR A 83 9.51 -2.85 -20.49
N VAL A 84 10.18 -3.02 -21.63
CA VAL A 84 9.60 -3.59 -22.85
C VAL A 84 9.85 -5.09 -22.99
N ARG A 85 10.53 -5.69 -22.01
CA ARG A 85 10.80 -7.12 -21.89
C ARG A 85 10.45 -7.60 -20.48
N PRO A 86 10.21 -8.90 -20.28
CA PRO A 86 10.02 -9.46 -18.94
C PRO A 86 11.23 -9.14 -18.05
N VAL A 87 10.98 -8.98 -16.75
CA VAL A 87 11.98 -8.64 -15.74
C VAL A 87 12.15 -9.79 -14.75
N PRO A 88 13.31 -9.90 -14.07
CA PRO A 88 13.49 -10.87 -12.98
C PRO A 88 12.49 -10.61 -11.86
N ALA A 89 11.71 -11.63 -11.50
CA ALA A 89 10.63 -11.49 -10.54
C ALA A 89 11.16 -11.18 -9.14
N GLU A 90 12.29 -11.78 -8.75
CA GLU A 90 12.93 -11.58 -7.45
C GLU A 90 13.38 -10.12 -7.26
N ASN A 91 13.87 -9.44 -8.30
CA ASN A 91 14.22 -8.01 -8.20
C ASN A 91 12.96 -7.13 -8.17
N ALA A 92 11.92 -7.48 -8.94
CA ALA A 92 10.66 -6.76 -8.90
C ALA A 92 9.96 -6.88 -7.52
N VAL A 93 10.05 -8.04 -6.87
CA VAL A 93 9.52 -8.24 -5.50
C VAL A 93 10.24 -7.36 -4.48
N HIS A 94 11.56 -7.21 -4.57
CA HIS A 94 12.29 -6.25 -3.73
C HIS A 94 11.74 -4.83 -3.93
N SER A 95 11.49 -4.42 -5.18
CA SER A 95 10.85 -3.12 -5.44
C SER A 95 9.45 -3.01 -4.82
N LEU A 96 8.67 -4.11 -4.76
CA LEU A 96 7.40 -4.12 -4.02
C LEU A 96 7.61 -3.93 -2.51
N GLU A 97 8.69 -4.48 -1.93
CA GLU A 97 9.04 -4.27 -0.52
C GLU A 97 9.29 -2.79 -0.22
N HIS A 98 9.86 -2.05 -1.18
CA HIS A 98 10.09 -0.60 -1.08
C HIS A 98 8.83 0.25 -1.33
N GLY A 99 7.76 -0.38 -1.85
CA GLY A 99 6.46 0.26 -2.05
C GLY A 99 6.10 0.50 -3.51
N ALA A 100 6.77 -0.17 -4.43
CA ALA A 100 6.39 -0.15 -5.83
C ALA A 100 5.02 -0.81 -6.04
N VAL A 101 4.34 -0.36 -7.08
CA VAL A 101 3.28 -1.15 -7.74
C VAL A 101 3.84 -1.65 -9.05
N TRP A 102 3.82 -2.98 -9.23
CA TRP A 102 4.18 -3.64 -10.47
C TRP A 102 2.93 -3.94 -11.29
N VAL A 103 2.78 -3.17 -12.36
CA VAL A 103 1.77 -3.41 -13.39
C VAL A 103 2.37 -4.34 -14.43
N THR A 104 1.73 -5.48 -14.63
CA THR A 104 2.11 -6.47 -15.64
C THR A 104 1.03 -6.63 -16.67
N TYR A 105 1.43 -6.96 -17.90
CA TYR A 105 0.51 -7.24 -18.99
C TYR A 105 0.90 -8.51 -19.75
N ARG A 106 -0.08 -9.18 -20.36
CA ARG A 106 0.22 -10.29 -21.25
C ARG A 106 1.00 -9.81 -22.48
N PRO A 107 1.96 -10.59 -23.01
CA PRO A 107 2.71 -10.20 -24.21
C PRO A 107 1.85 -9.93 -25.46
N ASP A 108 0.66 -10.53 -25.54
CA ASP A 108 -0.32 -10.37 -26.63
C ASP A 108 -1.33 -9.24 -26.39
N LEU A 109 -1.18 -8.44 -25.32
CA LEU A 109 -2.09 -7.33 -25.03
C LEU A 109 -2.08 -6.31 -26.19
N PRO A 110 -3.25 -5.85 -26.68
CA PRO A 110 -3.31 -4.91 -27.79
C PRO A 110 -2.47 -3.65 -27.56
N ALA A 111 -1.77 -3.19 -28.60
CA ALA A 111 -0.83 -2.06 -28.50
C ALA A 111 -1.47 -0.78 -27.93
N GLY A 112 -2.75 -0.54 -28.18
CA GLY A 112 -3.51 0.57 -27.58
C GLY A 112 -3.57 0.49 -26.06
N GLN A 113 -3.82 -0.70 -25.51
CA GLN A 113 -3.85 -0.91 -24.07
C GLN A 113 -2.44 -0.82 -23.47
N VAL A 114 -1.41 -1.34 -24.15
CA VAL A 114 -0.02 -1.18 -23.70
C VAL A 114 0.37 0.29 -23.62
N ARG A 115 -0.07 1.13 -24.57
CA ARG A 115 0.12 2.59 -24.50
C ARG A 115 -0.56 3.19 -23.26
N THR A 116 -1.80 2.84 -22.97
CA THR A 116 -2.51 3.27 -21.75
C THR A 116 -1.71 2.93 -20.48
N LEU A 117 -1.17 1.72 -20.38
CA LEU A 117 -0.34 1.32 -19.23
C LEU A 117 0.98 2.10 -19.16
N ARG A 118 1.62 2.36 -20.31
CA ARG A 118 2.84 3.18 -20.36
C ARG A 118 2.58 4.59 -19.86
N ASP A 119 1.46 5.19 -20.26
CA ASP A 119 1.09 6.55 -19.86
C ASP A 119 0.71 6.61 -18.37
N LEU A 120 0.15 5.53 -17.82
CA LEU A 120 -0.06 5.40 -16.38
C LEU A 120 1.27 5.46 -15.59
N VAL A 121 2.33 4.82 -16.09
CA VAL A 121 3.62 4.66 -15.38
C VAL A 121 4.66 5.75 -15.69
N ARG A 122 4.67 6.29 -16.91
CA ARG A 122 5.70 7.23 -17.38
C ARG A 122 5.91 8.39 -16.41
N GLY A 123 7.16 8.58 -15.98
CA GLY A 123 7.56 9.71 -15.15
C GLY A 123 7.05 9.67 -13.71
N LYS A 124 6.44 8.56 -13.28
CA LYS A 124 5.95 8.40 -11.90
C LYS A 124 6.88 7.48 -11.11
N SER A 125 7.30 7.97 -9.95
CA SER A 125 8.06 7.18 -8.98
C SER A 125 7.26 5.98 -8.46
N TYR A 126 7.96 4.91 -8.05
CA TYR A 126 7.39 3.69 -7.46
C TYR A 126 6.38 2.96 -8.36
N LEU A 127 6.45 3.14 -9.67
CA LEU A 127 5.68 2.36 -10.63
C LEU A 127 6.60 1.57 -11.55
N LEU A 128 6.27 0.30 -11.70
CA LEU A 128 7.00 -0.65 -12.54
C LEU A 128 6.03 -1.22 -13.58
N LEU A 129 6.42 -1.23 -14.85
CA LEU A 129 5.64 -1.83 -15.94
C LEU A 129 6.48 -2.84 -16.70
N SER A 130 5.98 -4.05 -16.92
CA SER A 130 6.63 -5.02 -17.81
C SER A 130 5.63 -6.01 -18.42
N PRO A 131 5.93 -6.61 -19.59
CA PRO A 131 5.21 -7.80 -20.02
C PRO A 131 5.53 -8.96 -19.06
N TYR A 132 4.60 -9.91 -18.93
CA TYR A 132 4.76 -11.10 -18.09
C TYR A 132 4.16 -12.33 -18.81
N PRO A 133 4.98 -13.26 -19.32
CA PRO A 133 4.50 -14.48 -19.96
C PRO A 133 3.69 -15.35 -18.99
N GLY A 134 2.58 -15.94 -19.45
CA GLY A 134 1.72 -16.79 -18.61
C GLY A 134 0.84 -16.04 -17.60
N LEU A 135 0.66 -14.72 -17.77
CA LEU A 135 -0.17 -13.91 -16.87
C LEU A 135 -1.64 -14.39 -16.85
N PRO A 136 -2.28 -14.55 -15.67
CA PRO A 136 -3.62 -15.13 -15.57
C PRO A 136 -4.76 -14.20 -16.00
N ALA A 137 -4.47 -12.93 -16.25
CA ALA A 137 -5.40 -11.93 -16.78
C ALA A 137 -4.67 -11.00 -17.77
N PRO A 138 -5.37 -10.24 -18.63
CA PRO A 138 -4.77 -9.29 -19.56
C PRO A 138 -3.82 -8.30 -18.87
N VAL A 139 -4.22 -7.78 -17.70
CA VAL A 139 -3.41 -6.91 -16.85
C VAL A 139 -3.50 -7.39 -15.40
N VAL A 140 -2.37 -7.39 -14.67
CA VAL A 140 -2.34 -7.65 -13.24
C VAL A 140 -1.49 -6.60 -12.55
N ALA A 141 -2.03 -5.94 -11.53
CA ALA A 141 -1.31 -5.03 -10.65
C ALA A 141 -0.96 -5.74 -9.34
N SER A 142 0.31 -5.69 -8.96
CA SER A 142 0.83 -6.28 -7.71
C SER A 142 1.50 -5.21 -6.86
N ALA A 143 1.18 -5.20 -5.58
CA ALA A 143 1.91 -4.50 -4.52
C ALA A 143 2.23 -5.49 -3.41
N TRP A 144 3.04 -5.13 -2.41
CA TRP A 144 3.33 -6.06 -1.32
C TRP A 144 2.04 -6.59 -0.67
N GLY A 145 1.83 -7.91 -0.75
CA GLY A 145 0.64 -8.60 -0.25
C GLY A 145 -0.70 -8.23 -0.89
N ARG A 146 -0.72 -7.53 -2.02
CA ARG A 146 -1.95 -7.11 -2.71
C ARG A 146 -1.88 -7.41 -4.19
N GLN A 147 -2.95 -7.95 -4.76
CA GLN A 147 -3.04 -8.23 -6.20
C GLN A 147 -4.41 -7.88 -6.74
N LEU A 148 -4.43 -7.30 -7.94
CA LEU A 148 -5.64 -7.02 -8.68
C LEU A 148 -5.50 -7.52 -10.12
N ARG A 149 -6.46 -8.35 -10.55
CA ARG A 149 -6.55 -8.86 -11.93
C ARG A 149 -7.59 -8.07 -12.70
N LEU A 150 -7.24 -7.67 -13.91
CA LEU A 150 -8.00 -6.71 -14.72
C LEU A 150 -8.15 -7.25 -16.14
N ALA A 151 -9.33 -7.08 -16.71
CA ALA A 151 -9.63 -7.47 -18.08
C ALA A 151 -9.10 -6.47 -19.12
N ALA A 152 -8.87 -5.22 -18.72
CA ALA A 152 -8.42 -4.15 -19.60
C ALA A 152 -7.54 -3.13 -18.87
N ALA A 153 -6.64 -2.48 -19.61
CA ALA A 153 -5.80 -1.40 -19.11
C ALA A 153 -6.57 -0.12 -18.72
N SER A 154 -7.79 0.05 -19.24
CA SER A 154 -8.66 1.20 -18.96
C SER A 154 -9.60 0.99 -17.76
N ASP A 155 -9.51 -0.16 -17.08
CA ASP A 155 -10.31 -0.42 -15.88
C ASP A 155 -9.92 0.56 -14.77
N SER A 156 -10.88 1.34 -14.28
CA SER A 156 -10.64 2.41 -13.31
C SER A 156 -10.00 1.93 -12.02
N ARG A 157 -10.24 0.67 -11.64
CA ARG A 157 -9.68 0.06 -10.44
C ARG A 157 -8.15 -0.02 -10.49
N LEU A 158 -7.54 0.03 -11.67
CA LEU A 158 -6.09 0.08 -11.80
C LEU A 158 -5.53 1.39 -11.23
N ALA A 159 -6.17 2.53 -11.53
CA ALA A 159 -5.77 3.82 -10.99
C ALA A 159 -5.98 3.83 -9.46
N ASP A 160 -7.14 3.35 -8.99
CA ASP A 160 -7.42 3.23 -7.55
C ASP A 160 -6.37 2.36 -6.85
N PHE A 161 -5.98 1.23 -7.46
CA PHE A 161 -4.98 0.33 -6.90
C PHE A 161 -3.62 1.01 -6.77
N VAL A 162 -3.20 1.74 -7.81
CA VAL A 162 -1.97 2.53 -7.78
C VAL A 162 -2.02 3.57 -6.68
N ASP A 163 -3.11 4.32 -6.56
CA ASP A 163 -3.22 5.41 -5.60
C ASP A 163 -3.24 4.91 -4.15
N VAL A 164 -3.89 3.78 -3.89
CA VAL A 164 -3.98 3.19 -2.55
C VAL A 164 -2.69 2.47 -2.15
N TYR A 165 -2.09 1.70 -3.06
CA TYR A 165 -1.03 0.76 -2.69
C TYR A 165 0.39 1.23 -3.02
N ARG A 166 0.58 2.20 -3.92
CA ARG A 166 1.91 2.76 -4.17
C ARG A 166 2.40 3.51 -2.94
N ARG A 167 3.51 3.05 -2.35
CA ARG A 167 3.98 3.49 -1.04
C ARG A 167 2.86 3.46 0.00
N GLY A 168 1.98 2.47 -0.08
CA GLY A 168 0.89 2.27 0.87
C GLY A 168 1.39 1.65 2.19
N PRO A 169 0.56 1.66 3.25
CA PRO A 169 0.95 1.19 4.59
C PRO A 169 1.23 -0.32 4.67
N GLN A 170 0.81 -1.11 3.68
CA GLN A 170 1.10 -2.55 3.60
C GLN A 170 2.57 -2.87 3.25
N THR A 171 3.33 -1.84 2.86
CA THR A 171 4.70 -1.95 2.36
C THR A 171 5.69 -2.11 3.52
N PRO A 172 6.54 -3.16 3.55
CA PRO A 172 7.46 -3.38 4.67
C PRO A 172 8.57 -2.35 4.81
N GLU A 173 9.16 -1.86 3.71
CA GLU A 173 10.22 -0.83 3.69
C GLU A 173 9.75 0.42 2.95
N ARG A 174 8.59 0.89 3.36
CA ARG A 174 7.89 2.01 2.74
C ARG A 174 8.80 3.23 2.56
N GLY A 175 9.05 3.59 1.31
CA GLY A 175 9.79 4.81 0.95
C GLY A 175 11.30 4.60 0.78
N ALA A 176 11.80 3.38 0.93
CA ALA A 176 13.12 3.02 0.42
C ALA A 176 13.16 3.25 -1.11
N PRO A 177 14.30 3.70 -1.68
CA PRO A 177 14.36 4.05 -3.09
C PRO A 177 13.94 2.91 -4.03
N CYS A 178 13.07 3.19 -5.00
CA CYS A 178 12.84 2.29 -6.13
C CYS A 178 13.73 2.67 -7.34
N SER A 179 14.91 3.23 -7.07
CA SER A 179 15.90 3.68 -8.04
C SER A 179 17.31 3.44 -7.46
N GLY A 180 18.33 3.41 -8.32
CA GLY A 180 19.70 3.06 -7.91
C GLY A 180 19.93 1.55 -7.69
N GLY A 181 18.98 0.71 -8.09
CA GLY A 181 19.10 -0.74 -8.15
C GLY A 181 19.54 -1.24 -9.53
N VAL A 182 19.12 -2.45 -9.89
CA VAL A 182 19.45 -3.10 -11.16
C VAL A 182 18.41 -2.76 -12.25
N GLY A 183 18.81 -2.96 -13.52
CA GLY A 183 17.93 -2.80 -14.68
C GLY A 183 17.81 -1.37 -15.19
N ASP A 184 17.61 -1.23 -16.50
CA ASP A 184 17.60 0.06 -17.20
C ASP A 184 16.22 0.34 -17.84
N PRO A 185 15.24 0.81 -17.06
CA PRO A 185 13.91 1.07 -17.59
C PRO A 185 13.86 2.36 -18.40
N LEU A 186 12.92 2.40 -19.34
CA LEU A 186 12.46 3.65 -19.92
C LEU A 186 11.78 4.49 -18.84
N TRP A 187 12.03 5.79 -18.86
CA TRP A 187 11.42 6.76 -17.92
C TRP A 187 11.63 6.37 -16.45
N ALA A 188 12.84 5.89 -16.13
CA ALA A 188 13.26 5.58 -14.77
C ALA A 188 12.95 6.73 -13.80
N ASP A 189 12.65 6.38 -12.54
CA ASP A 189 12.56 7.35 -11.45
C ASP A 189 13.94 7.99 -11.21
N ARG A 190 14.15 9.17 -11.80
CA ARG A 190 15.33 9.99 -11.58
C ARG A 190 15.07 10.95 -10.43
N THR A 191 14.85 10.41 -9.23
CA THR A 191 15.02 11.24 -8.04
C THR A 191 16.52 11.55 -7.95
N PRO A 192 16.96 12.82 -8.00
CA PRO A 192 18.37 13.14 -7.88
C PRO A 192 18.86 12.63 -6.52
N SER A 193 19.89 11.80 -6.52
CA SER A 193 20.62 11.48 -5.30
C SER A 193 21.08 12.79 -4.66
N ARG A 194 20.59 13.11 -3.46
CA ARG A 194 21.17 14.21 -2.67
C ARG A 194 22.59 13.80 -2.28
N GLY A 195 23.58 14.26 -3.05
CA GLY A 195 25.01 14.13 -2.76
C GLY A 195 25.83 14.61 -3.97
N GLY A 196 26.69 15.61 -3.90
CA GLY A 196 27.18 16.36 -2.74
C GLY A 196 27.69 17.75 -3.12
N HIS A 197 28.00 18.53 -2.09
CA HIS A 197 28.73 19.78 -2.18
C HIS A 197 30.06 19.58 -2.92
N GLY A 198 30.15 20.11 -4.14
CA GLY A 198 31.41 20.42 -4.78
C GLY A 198 31.72 21.88 -4.52
N HIS A 199 32.57 22.15 -3.53
CA HIS A 199 33.32 23.39 -3.48
C HIS A 199 34.21 23.47 -4.71
N ARG A 200 34.03 24.53 -5.50
CA ARG A 200 35.09 25.19 -6.26
C ARG A 200 34.87 26.69 -6.14
#